data_AF-A0A9E3SKF8-F1
#
_entry.id   AF-A0A9E3SKF8-F1
#
_cell.length_a   1.000
_cell.length_b   1.000
_cell.length_c   1.000
_cell.angle_alpha   90.00
_cell.angle_beta   90.00
_cell.angle_gamma   90.00
#
_symmetry.space_group_name_H-M   'P 1'
#
loop_
_entity.id
_entity.type
_entity.pdbx_description
1 polymer ?
#
loop_
_entity_poly.entity_id
_entity_poly.type
_entity_poly.pdbx_seq_one_letter_code
_entity_poly.pdbx_strand_id
1 'polypeptide(L)' 'SYLEESEEVIVIPADQHQYDSSHLLYEYIMLLLPLRKVHPDDENGNNLCNPEVIEKLNWHQATTVIDSRWEVLKKLKDNS' A
#
# COMPACT_ATOMS: atom_id res chain seq x y z
N SER A 1 -27.15 13.65 28.63
CA SER A 1 -26.97 12.31 28.05
C SER A 1 -26.22 12.51 26.77
N TYR A 2 -24.93 12.19 26.73
CA TYR A 2 -24.20 12.15 25.46
C TYR A 2 -24.68 10.87 24.78
N LEU A 3 -25.40 11.02 23.67
CA LEU A 3 -25.65 9.90 22.79
C LEU A 3 -24.27 9.52 22.23
N GLU A 4 -23.75 8.37 22.63
CA GLU A 4 -22.68 7.75 21.85
C GLU A 4 -23.30 7.46 20.48
N GLU A 5 -23.05 8.34 19.52
CA GLU A 5 -23.44 8.18 18.13
C GLU A 5 -22.63 7.01 17.56
N SER A 6 -23.32 6.09 16.90
CA SER A 6 -22.67 4.96 16.22
C SER A 6 -21.76 5.48 15.10
N GLU A 7 -20.55 4.95 14.98
CA GLU A 7 -19.59 5.25 13.89
C GLU A 7 -20.18 4.98 12.49
N GLU A 8 -21.28 4.21 12.41
CA GLU A 8 -21.95 3.86 11.15
C GLU A 8 -23.09 4.82 10.75
N VAL A 9 -23.42 5.83 11.57
CA VAL A 9 -24.57 6.72 11.32
C VAL A 9 -24.11 8.15 11.07
N ILE A 10 -24.58 8.73 9.96
CA ILE A 10 -24.32 10.13 9.60
C ILE A 10 -25.63 10.91 9.66
N VAL A 11 -25.65 11.96 10.47
CA VAL A 11 -26.81 12.84 10.63
C VAL A 11 -26.67 14.06 9.72
N ILE A 12 -27.63 14.25 8.83
CA ILE A 12 -27.69 15.41 7.94
C ILE A 12 -28.73 16.39 8.50
N PRO A 13 -28.34 17.64 8.83
CA PRO A 13 -29.26 18.70 9.23
C PRO A 13 -30.33 18.99 8.19
N ALA A 14 -31.54 19.34 8.63
CA ALA A 14 -32.68 19.58 7.73
C ALA A 14 -32.51 20.81 6.82
N ASP A 15 -31.65 21.76 7.18
CA ASP A 15 -31.30 22.95 6.41
C ASP A 15 -30.12 22.74 5.43
N GLN A 16 -29.50 21.55 5.46
CA GLN A 16 -28.41 21.20 4.57
C GLN A 16 -28.96 20.69 3.23
N HIS A 17 -28.64 21.42 2.15
CA HIS A 17 -29.14 21.12 0.79
C HIS A 17 -28.14 20.33 -0.06
N GLN A 18 -26.91 20.16 0.42
CA GLN A 18 -25.82 19.47 -0.26
C GLN A 18 -24.99 18.70 0.75
N TYR A 19 -24.60 17.48 0.41
CA TYR A 19 -23.77 16.61 1.25
C TYR A 19 -22.60 16.08 0.42
N ASP A 20 -21.37 16.28 0.91
CA ASP A 20 -20.16 15.78 0.25
C ASP A 20 -19.87 14.34 0.71
N SER A 21 -20.09 13.38 -0.18
CA SER A 21 -19.85 11.96 0.06
C SER A 21 -18.46 11.49 -0.37
N SER A 22 -17.57 12.40 -0.78
CA SER A 22 -16.25 12.07 -1.32
C SER A 22 -15.41 11.22 -0.36
N HIS A 23 -15.48 11.53 0.94
CA HIS A 23 -14.76 10.78 1.97
C HIS A 23 -15.24 9.32 2.08
N LEU A 24 -16.55 9.10 2.13
CA LEU A 24 -17.13 7.75 2.17
C LEU A 24 -16.78 6.94 0.93
N LEU A 25 -16.85 7.57 -0.24
CA LEU A 25 -16.48 6.92 -1.50
C LEU A 25 -14.99 6.56 -1.51
N TYR A 26 -14.12 7.44 -1.02
CA TYR A 26 -12.70 7.16 -0.89
C TYR A 26 -12.43 5.94 -0.01
N GLU A 27 -13.02 5.89 1.19
CA GLU A 27 -12.84 4.78 2.12
C GLU A 27 -13.36 3.47 1.52
N TYR A 28 -14.55 3.50 0.93
CA TYR A 28 -15.14 2.34 0.27
C TYR A 28 -14.26 1.83 -0.87
N ILE A 29 -13.76 2.74 -1.74
CA ILE A 29 -12.85 2.38 -2.82
C ILE A 29 -11.57 1.75 -2.26
N MET A 30 -10.99 2.31 -1.19
CA MET A 30 -9.77 1.77 -0.59
C MET A 30 -9.98 0.35 -0.04
N LEU A 31 -11.14 0.05 0.53
CA LEU A 31 -11.48 -1.30 1.01
C LEU A 31 -11.71 -2.30 -0.13
N LEU A 32 -12.19 -1.84 -1.29
CA LEU A 32 -12.36 -2.70 -2.46
C LEU A 32 -11.04 -3.06 -3.15
N LEU A 33 -9.98 -2.29 -2.93
CA LEU A 33 -8.69 -2.57 -3.54
C LEU A 33 -8.04 -3.81 -2.90
N PRO A 34 -7.36 -4.64 -3.70
CA PRO A 34 -6.68 -5.81 -3.16
C PRO A 34 -5.53 -5.39 -2.24
N LEU A 35 -5.35 -6.14 -1.14
CA LEU A 35 -4.25 -5.95 -0.17
C LEU A 35 -2.87 -5.96 -0.85
N ARG A 36 -2.73 -6.73 -1.92
CA ARG A 36 -1.50 -6.79 -2.74
C ARG A 36 -1.85 -6.53 -4.20
N LYS A 37 -1.33 -5.43 -4.75
CA LYS A 37 -1.40 -5.10 -6.17
C LYS A 37 -0.20 -5.73 -6.88
N VAL A 38 -0.46 -6.67 -7.78
CA VAL A 38 0.57 -7.34 -8.59
C VAL A 38 0.23 -7.13 -10.05
N HIS A 39 1.21 -6.75 -10.86
CA HIS A 39 0.99 -6.70 -12.31
C HIS A 39 0.74 -8.12 -12.84
N PRO A 40 -0.23 -8.30 -13.74
CA PRO A 40 -0.45 -9.59 -14.38
C PRO A 40 0.75 -9.95 -15.28
N ASP A 41 0.83 -11.23 -15.64
CA ASP A 41 1.74 -11.70 -16.68
C ASP A 41 1.06 -11.63 -18.06
N ASP A 42 1.86 -11.56 -19.13
CA ASP A 42 1.41 -11.68 -20.51
C ASP A 42 1.10 -13.15 -20.90
N GLU A 43 0.64 -13.37 -22.13
CA GLU A 43 0.33 -14.72 -22.65
C GLU A 43 1.55 -15.66 -22.68
N ASN A 44 2.77 -15.11 -22.60
CA ASN A 44 4.03 -15.85 -22.61
C ASN A 44 4.63 -16.01 -21.20
N GLY A 45 3.98 -15.49 -20.15
CA GLY A 45 4.46 -15.53 -18.77
C GLY A 45 5.46 -14.44 -18.38
N ASN A 46 5.61 -13.38 -19.19
CA ASN A 46 6.42 -12.22 -18.82
C ASN A 46 5.59 -11.24 -17.98
N ASN A 47 6.17 -10.71 -16.91
CA ASN A 47 5.48 -9.72 -16.08
C ASN A 47 5.22 -8.42 -16.88
N LEU A 48 4.03 -7.85 -16.68
CA LEU A 48 3.64 -6.57 -17.29
C LEU A 48 4.06 -5.35 -16.45
N CYS A 49 5.11 -5.50 -15.63
CA CYS A 49 5.61 -4.37 -14.83
C CYS A 49 6.20 -3.28 -15.72
N ASN A 50 6.13 -2.03 -15.26
CA ASN A 50 6.76 -0.91 -15.96
C ASN A 50 8.29 -1.13 -16.06
N PRO A 51 8.86 -1.24 -17.27
CA PRO A 51 10.29 -1.49 -17.45
C PRO A 51 11.20 -0.39 -16.88
N GLU A 52 10.80 0.88 -16.96
CA GLU A 52 11.60 2.01 -16.44
C GLU A 52 11.74 1.94 -14.92
N VAL A 53 10.68 1.50 -14.24
CA VAL A 53 10.69 1.32 -12.78
C VAL A 53 11.57 0.13 -12.41
N ILE A 54 11.48 -0.98 -13.16
CA ILE A 54 12.33 -2.15 -12.95
C ILE A 54 13.81 -1.79 -13.11
N GLU A 55 14.16 -1.03 -14.13
CA GLU A 55 15.53 -0.57 -14.36
C GLU A 55 16.04 0.26 -13.17
N LYS A 56 15.26 1.22 -12.69
CA LYS A 56 15.62 2.02 -11.49
C LYS A 56 15.78 1.15 -10.25
N LEU A 57 14.90 0.18 -10.05
CA LEU A 57 14.99 -0.76 -8.92
C LEU A 57 16.29 -1.57 -8.99
N ASN A 58 16.65 -2.07 -10.17
CA ASN A 58 17.89 -2.81 -10.38
C ASN A 58 19.12 -1.92 -10.17
N TRP A 59 19.07 -0.66 -10.61
CA TRP A 59 20.15 0.31 -10.39
C TRP A 59 20.39 0.59 -8.90
N HIS A 60 19.30 0.74 -8.15
CA HIS A 60 19.36 0.98 -6.70
C HIS A 60 19.46 -0.30 -5.88
N GLN A 61 19.46 -1.47 -6.51
CA GLN A 61 19.65 -2.73 -5.83
C GLN A 61 21.06 -2.72 -5.22
N ALA A 62 21.12 -2.86 -3.89
CA ALA A 62 22.38 -2.79 -3.17
C ALA A 62 23.40 -3.76 -3.80
N THR A 63 24.52 -3.22 -4.26
CA THR A 63 25.68 -4.02 -4.63
C THR A 63 26.05 -4.92 -3.44
N THR A 64 26.47 -6.15 -3.73
CA THR A 64 26.88 -7.17 -2.74
C THR A 64 28.06 -6.74 -1.84
N VAL A 65 28.61 -5.54 -2.05
CA VAL A 65 29.56 -4.88 -1.16
C VAL A 65 28.81 -4.44 0.09
N ILE A 66 28.72 -5.37 1.03
CA ILE A 66 28.21 -5.11 2.36
C ILE A 66 29.26 -4.24 3.07
N ASP A 67 28.83 -3.06 3.54
CA ASP A 67 29.69 -2.18 4.32
C ASP A 67 30.23 -2.96 5.51
N SER A 68 31.55 -2.91 5.67
CA SER A 68 32.31 -3.60 6.72
C SER A 68 31.74 -3.44 8.14
N ARG A 69 31.05 -2.33 8.43
CA ARG A 69 30.38 -2.09 9.73
C ARG A 69 29.20 -3.03 9.96
N TRP A 70 28.47 -3.37 8.89
CA TRP A 70 27.29 -4.22 8.94
C TRP A 70 27.60 -5.71 8.73
N GLU A 71 28.85 -6.08 8.40
CA GLU A 71 29.29 -7.48 8.29
C GLU A 71 29.03 -8.29 9.56
N VAL A 72 29.09 -7.66 10.74
CA VAL A 72 28.83 -8.31 12.04
C VAL A 72 27.40 -8.87 12.13
N LEU A 73 26.45 -8.27 11.42
CA LEU A 73 25.05 -8.73 11.42
C LEU A 73 24.86 -10.07 10.70
N LYS A 74 25.77 -10.49 9.80
CA LYS A 74 25.70 -11.83 9.20
C LYS A 74 25.78 -12.93 10.24
N LYS A 75 26.56 -12.73 11.30
CA LYS A 75 26.72 -13.69 12.40
C LYS A 75 25.42 -13.94 13.18
N LEU A 76 24.42 -13.06 13.04
CA LEU A 76 23.11 -13.21 13.67
C LEU A 76 22.16 -14.08 12.82
N LYS A 77 22.45 -14.28 11.52
CA LYS A 77 21.62 -15.10 10.63
C LYS A 77 21.85 -16.60 10.81
N ASP A 78 23.04 -17.00 11.29
CA ASP A 78 23.43 -18.42 11.44
C ASP A 78 22.96 -19.07 12.76
N ASN A 79 22.17 -18.35 13.57
CA ASN A 79 21.71 -18.82 14.89
C ASN A 79 20.21 -19.17 14.91
N SER A 80 19.67 -19.64 13.78
CA SER A 80 18.29 -20.12 13.61
C SER A 80 18.27 -21.45 12.85
#